data_AF-A0A1K1LJ90-F1
#
_entry.id   AF-A0A1K1LJ90-F1
#
_cell.length_a   1.000
_cell.length_b   1.000
_cell.length_c   1.000
_cell.angle_alpha   90.00
_cell.angle_beta   90.00
_cell.angle_gamma   90.00
#
_symmetry.space_group_name_H-M   'P 1'
#
loop_
_entity.id
_entity.type
_entity.pdbx_description
1 polymer ?
#
loop_
_entity_poly.entity_id
_entity_poly.type
_entity_poly.pdbx_seq_one_letter_code
_entity_poly.pdbx_strand_id
1 'polypeptide(L)'
;MKRKLLSKKTSETAFSEQIKRITYYEKLMDTAEKLKNGTSQKKKALAELEKYYTSDAWKQDFAADEAGLLPKELKRGVLSEDGIYNLLSEADE
;
A
#
# COMPACT_ATOMS: atom_id res chain seq x y z
N MET A 1 -34.61 -6.85 6.99
CA MET A 1 -33.88 -6.98 5.71
C MET A 1 -33.04 -5.76 5.34
N LYS A 2 -33.52 -4.51 5.48
CA LYS A 2 -32.76 -3.29 5.12
C LYS A 2 -31.36 -3.15 5.78
N ARG A 3 -31.23 -3.40 7.09
CA ARG A 3 -29.94 -3.28 7.83
C ARG A 3 -28.81 -4.17 7.28
N LYS A 4 -29.13 -5.38 6.81
CA LYS A 4 -28.15 -6.33 6.26
C LYS A 4 -27.61 -5.89 4.90
N LEU A 5 -28.44 -5.23 4.09
CA LEU A 5 -28.05 -4.69 2.78
C LEU A 5 -27.09 -3.49 2.90
N LEU A 6 -27.39 -2.56 3.82
CA LEU A 6 -26.52 -1.40 4.08
C LEU A 6 -25.14 -1.83 4.58
N SER A 7 -25.08 -2.77 5.53
CA SER A 7 -23.82 -3.31 6.05
C SER A 7 -22.96 -3.94 4.95
N LYS A 8 -23.55 -4.74 4.05
CA LYS A 8 -22.85 -5.36 2.93
C LYS A 8 -22.29 -4.34 1.93
N LYS A 9 -23.07 -3.31 1.59
CA LYS A 9 -22.63 -2.25 0.67
C LYS A 9 -21.46 -1.45 1.24
N THR A 10 -21.49 -1.18 2.55
CA THR A 10 -20.39 -0.49 3.24
C THR A 10 -19.11 -1.32 3.23
N SER A 11 -19.19 -2.63 3.48
CA SER A 11 -18.02 -3.52 3.45
C SER A 11 -17.43 -3.67 2.04
N GLU A 12 -18.27 -3.77 1.00
CA GLU A 12 -17.81 -3.83 -0.39
C GLU A 12 -17.08 -2.54 -0.81
N THR A 13 -17.61 -1.38 -0.38
CA THR A 13 -16.97 -0.09 -0.65
C THR A 13 -15.62 0.00 0.06
N ALA A 14 -15.57 -0.34 1.35
CA ALA A 14 -14.33 -0.33 2.11
C ALA A 14 -13.25 -1.25 1.51
N PHE A 15 -13.64 -2.46 1.10
CA PHE A 15 -12.73 -3.38 0.42
C PHE A 15 -12.22 -2.82 -0.91
N SER A 16 -13.10 -2.24 -1.74
CA SER A 16 -12.70 -1.56 -2.96
C SER A 16 -11.69 -0.43 -2.70
N GLU A 17 -11.89 0.39 -1.67
CA GLU A 17 -10.96 1.47 -1.32
C GLU A 17 -9.62 0.95 -0.80
N GLN A 18 -9.62 -0.14 -0.03
CA GLN A 18 -8.40 -0.83 0.39
C GLN A 18 -7.58 -1.32 -0.83
N ILE A 19 -8.22 -2.01 -1.77
CA ILE A 19 -7.55 -2.50 -2.98
C ILE A 19 -6.98 -1.34 -3.81
N LYS A 20 -7.74 -0.25 -3.96
CA LYS A 20 -7.25 0.96 -4.65
C LYS A 20 -6.03 1.57 -3.95
N ARG A 21 -6.05 1.66 -2.63
CA ARG A 21 -4.93 2.18 -1.85
C ARG A 21 -3.66 1.33 -2.02
N ILE A 22 -3.78 0.01 -1.87
CA ILE A 22 -2.63 -0.90 -2.07
C ILE A 22 -2.10 -0.77 -3.50
N THR A 23 -2.99 -0.79 -4.49
CA THR A 23 -2.62 -0.63 -5.91
C THR A 23 -1.93 0.70 -6.21
N TYR A 24 -2.33 1.78 -5.52
CA TYR A 24 -1.70 3.08 -5.65
C TYR A 24 -0.25 3.04 -5.13
N TYR A 25 -0.04 2.52 -3.92
CA TYR A 25 1.29 2.45 -3.33
C TYR A 25 2.21 1.49 -4.08
N GLU A 26 1.69 0.38 -4.61
CA GLU A 26 2.44 -0.51 -5.52
C GLU A 26 3.01 0.25 -6.72
N LYS A 27 2.17 1.04 -7.39
CA LYS A 27 2.62 1.85 -8.54
C LYS A 27 3.61 2.91 -8.12
N LEU A 28 3.45 3.49 -6.94
CA LEU A 28 4.38 4.47 -6.40
C LEU A 28 5.75 3.84 -6.10
N MET A 29 5.76 2.64 -5.52
CA MET A 29 6.97 1.85 -5.27
C MET A 29 7.68 1.51 -6.58
N ASP A 30 6.96 0.98 -7.57
CA ASP A 30 7.49 0.70 -8.92
C ASP A 30 8.05 1.93 -9.62
N THR A 31 7.49 3.10 -9.32
CA THR A 31 7.97 4.38 -9.86
C THR A 31 9.23 4.80 -9.14
N ALA A 32 9.27 4.71 -7.80
CA ALA A 32 10.43 5.07 -6.98
C ALA A 32 11.67 4.23 -7.34
N GLU A 33 11.50 2.92 -7.59
CA GLU A 33 12.55 2.00 -8.04
C GLU A 33 13.20 2.44 -9.36
N LYS A 34 12.40 2.98 -10.29
CA LYS A 34 12.87 3.40 -11.62
C LYS A 34 13.49 4.80 -11.64
N LEU A 35 13.22 5.61 -10.61
CA LEU A 35 13.74 6.96 -10.53
C LEU A 35 15.20 6.95 -10.06
N LYS A 36 16.00 7.87 -10.61
CA LYS A 36 17.38 8.06 -10.19
C LYS A 36 17.44 8.59 -8.75
N ASN A 37 18.37 8.06 -7.95
CA ASN A 37 18.66 8.54 -6.60
C ASN A 37 18.98 10.04 -6.60
N GLY A 38 18.57 10.72 -5.52
CA GLY A 38 18.77 12.16 -5.34
C GLY A 38 17.79 13.07 -6.11
N THR A 39 17.00 12.55 -7.05
CA THR A 39 16.01 13.37 -7.78
C THR A 39 14.86 13.81 -6.87
N SER A 40 14.34 15.02 -7.09
CA SER A 40 13.19 15.54 -6.35
C SER A 40 11.94 14.65 -6.49
N GLN A 41 11.80 13.94 -7.62
CA GLN A 41 10.70 13.00 -7.82
C GLN A 41 10.87 11.75 -6.95
N LYS A 42 12.07 11.16 -6.87
CA LYS A 42 12.31 9.99 -6.01
C LYS A 42 12.10 10.35 -4.55
N LYS A 43 12.64 11.49 -4.10
CA LYS A 43 12.45 11.98 -2.71
C LYS A 43 10.97 12.14 -2.34
N LYS A 44 10.15 12.69 -3.25
CA LYS A 44 8.70 12.81 -3.03
C LYS A 44 8.00 11.45 -2.94
N ALA A 45 8.34 10.53 -3.83
CA ALA A 45 7.76 9.19 -3.82
C ALA A 45 8.12 8.43 -2.52
N LEU A 46 9.39 8.51 -2.10
CA LEU A 46 9.87 7.88 -0.86
C LEU A 46 9.18 8.47 0.38
N ALA A 47 9.06 9.81 0.48
CA ALA A 47 8.37 10.44 1.60
C ALA A 47 6.88 10.01 1.69
N GLU A 48 6.23 9.80 0.55
CA GLU A 48 4.84 9.33 0.52
C GLU A 48 4.72 7.83 0.85
N LEU A 49 5.68 7.01 0.42
CA LEU A 49 5.80 5.60 0.84
C LEU A 49 6.07 5.47 2.35
N GLU A 50 6.97 6.29 2.90
CA GLU A 50 7.27 6.34 4.33
C GLU A 50 6.02 6.71 5.15
N LYS A 51 5.29 7.73 4.72
CA LYS A 51 4.02 8.14 5.34
C LYS A 51 3.00 7.00 5.33
N TYR A 52 2.95 6.21 4.26
CA TYR A 52 2.07 5.05 4.20
C TYR A 52 2.54 3.95 5.14
N TYR A 53 3.80 3.55 5.05
CA TYR A 53 4.39 2.47 5.82
C TYR A 53 4.22 2.66 7.34
N THR A 54 4.33 3.91 7.81
CA THR A 54 4.14 4.25 9.22
C THR A 54 2.68 4.45 9.64
N SER A 55 1.73 4.38 8.70
CA SER A 55 0.31 4.64 8.96
C SER A 55 -0.45 3.42 9.48
N ASP A 56 -1.59 3.67 10.14
CA ASP A 56 -2.53 2.59 10.50
C ASP A 56 -3.18 1.95 9.28
N ALA A 57 -3.25 2.65 8.14
CA ALA A 57 -3.77 2.10 6.90
C ALA A 57 -2.88 0.96 6.38
N TRP A 58 -1.56 1.13 6.41
CA TRP A 58 -0.62 0.07 6.04
C TRP A 58 -0.73 -1.13 7.00
N LYS A 59 -0.82 -0.90 8.32
CA LYS A 59 -1.00 -2.00 9.29
C LYS A 59 -2.26 -2.83 9.02
N GLN A 60 -3.35 -2.17 8.63
CA GLN A 60 -4.61 -2.84 8.26
C GLN A 60 -4.48 -3.61 6.94
N ASP A 61 -3.78 -3.04 5.97
CA ASP A 61 -3.53 -3.69 4.67
C ASP A 61 -2.64 -4.92 4.83
N PHE A 62 -1.57 -4.80 5.62
CA PHE A 62 -0.68 -5.89 5.99
C PHE A 62 -1.43 -7.01 6.71
N ALA A 63 -2.22 -6.69 7.74
CA ALA A 63 -3.01 -7.68 8.45
C ALA A 63 -4.05 -8.38 7.55
N ALA A 64 -4.63 -7.68 6.57
CA ALA A 64 -5.53 -8.27 5.60
C ALA A 64 -4.80 -9.22 4.63
N ASP A 65 -3.55 -8.92 4.29
CA ASP A 65 -2.73 -9.82 3.48
C ASP A 65 -2.37 -11.10 4.24
N GLU A 66 -1.88 -10.96 5.46
CA GLU A 66 -1.56 -12.07 6.37
C GLU A 66 -2.78 -12.97 6.63
N ALA A 67 -3.97 -12.39 6.70
CA ALA A 67 -5.22 -13.11 6.86
C ALA A 67 -5.73 -13.76 5.54
N GLY A 68 -5.05 -13.57 4.41
CA GLY A 68 -5.43 -14.11 3.10
C GLY A 68 -6.71 -13.50 2.54
N LEU A 69 -7.07 -12.27 2.94
CA LEU A 69 -8.30 -11.59 2.54
C LEU A 69 -8.17 -10.84 1.22
N LEU A 70 -6.94 -10.61 0.76
CA LEU A 70 -6.66 -9.89 -0.48
C LEU A 70 -6.78 -10.81 -1.72
N PRO A 71 -7.18 -10.28 -2.89
CA PRO A 71 -7.20 -11.03 -4.13
C PRO A 71 -5.81 -11.60 -4.47
N LYS A 72 -5.76 -12.83 -4.96
CA LYS A 72 -4.49 -13.52 -5.22
C LYS A 72 -3.65 -12.86 -6.31
N GLU A 73 -4.30 -12.19 -7.25
CA GLU A 73 -3.70 -11.51 -8.39
C GLU A 73 -3.25 -10.08 -8.06
N LEU A 74 -3.57 -9.59 -6.85
CA LEU A 74 -3.09 -8.28 -6.40
C LEU A 74 -1.58 -8.35 -6.22
N LYS A 75 -0.85 -7.36 -6.75
CA LYS A 75 0.56 -7.16 -6.42
C LYS A 75 0.66 -6.59 -4.99
N ARG A 76 1.54 -7.15 -4.16
CA ARG A 76 1.61 -6.90 -2.71
C ARG A 76 3.04 -6.70 -2.20
N GLY A 77 3.95 -6.26 -3.07
CA GLY A 77 5.32 -5.90 -2.66
C GLY A 77 5.36 -4.83 -1.57
N VAL A 78 4.44 -3.85 -1.58
CA VAL A 78 4.34 -2.81 -0.53
C VAL A 78 3.90 -3.34 0.83
N LEU A 79 3.38 -4.57 0.87
CA LEU A 79 2.98 -5.27 2.09
C LEU A 79 3.98 -6.36 2.48
N SER A 80 5.13 -6.45 1.81
CA SER A 80 6.23 -7.31 2.27
C SER A 80 6.98 -6.66 3.43
N GLU A 81 7.59 -7.46 4.31
CA GLU A 81 8.38 -6.98 5.44
C GLU A 81 9.53 -6.05 4.99
N ASP A 82 10.15 -6.36 3.84
CA ASP A 82 11.34 -5.65 3.37
C ASP A 82 11.08 -4.62 2.24
N GLY A 83 9.90 -4.62 1.61
CA GLY A 83 9.68 -3.88 0.35
C GLY A 83 9.92 -2.37 0.45
N ILE A 84 9.09 -1.68 1.25
CA ILE A 84 9.25 -0.23 1.45
C ILE A 84 10.52 0.06 2.27
N TYR A 85 10.85 -0.79 3.25
CA TYR A 85 12.02 -0.59 4.12
C TYR A 85 13.32 -0.49 3.33
N ASN A 86 13.59 -1.45 2.42
CA ASN A 86 14.80 -1.44 1.61
C ASN A 86 14.93 -0.17 0.77
N LEU A 87 13.81 0.29 0.16
CA LEU A 87 13.80 1.51 -0.64
C LEU A 87 14.08 2.78 0.16
N LEU A 88 13.67 2.82 1.42
CA LEU A 88 13.99 3.93 2.32
C LEU A 88 15.46 3.88 2.74
N SER A 89 15.95 2.70 3.13
CA SER A 89 17.35 2.52 3.54
C SER A 89 18.36 2.83 2.44
N GLU A 90 18.11 2.41 1.19
CA GLU A 90 18.98 2.72 0.04
C GLU A 90 19.05 4.22 -0.31
N ALA A 91 18.08 5.02 0.15
CA ALA A 91 18.02 6.45 -0.13
C ALA A 91 18.75 7.31 0.91
N ASP A 92 18.99 6.74 2.09
CA ASP A 92 19.70 7.39 3.20
C ASP A 92 21.23 7.19 3.12
N GLU A 93 21.71 6.28 2.27
CA GLU A 93 23.13 6.03 1.95
C GLU A 93 23.66 6.90 0.79
#